data_AF-A0A1L6C345-F1
#
_entry.id   AF-A0A1L6C345-F1
#
_cell.length_a   1.000
_cell.length_b   1.000
_cell.length_c   1.000
_cell.angle_alpha   90.00
_cell.angle_beta   90.00
_cell.angle_gamma   90.00
#
_symmetry.space_group_name_H-M   'P 1'
#
loop_
_entity.id
_entity.type
_entity.pdbx_description
1 polymer ?
#
loop_
_entity_poly.entity_id
_entity_poly.type
_entity_poly.pdbx_seq_one_letter_code
_entity_poly.pdbx_strand_id
1 'polypeptide(L)'
;LELYKRTQDSEGSKKYLERIRLFMPVDLNDPVPEPENPVEKGLDDLWRRSTPGTGRDWRHRFHVVTRHLLEESTWELDNIRRDRVSNPIEYIEERRKVGGAPWSACLVEHAVGMEIPPELAVLRPLLVLRDTFSDAIHLRNDLFSYQREVEQEGEHSNGVLVVREFFAVDPPRAAEIVNDLLTSRLQQFENTALVELPLLYASMGTDPGKQQKVFRYVKGL
;
A
#
# COMPACT_ATOMS: atom_id res chain seq x y z
N LEU A 1 3.34 10.51 13.73
CA LEU A 1 2.90 11.76 13.06
C LEU A 1 1.90 12.55 13.91
N GLU A 2 0.82 11.96 14.45
CA GLU A 2 -0.13 12.58 15.43
C GLU A 2 0.47 13.68 16.34
N LEU A 3 1.63 13.43 16.95
CA LEU A 3 2.35 14.37 17.81
C LEU A 3 2.70 15.71 17.12
N TYR A 4 3.23 15.67 15.90
CA TYR A 4 3.60 16.85 15.09
C TYR A 4 2.39 17.47 14.38
N LYS A 5 1.34 16.66 14.18
CA LYS A 5 0.08 17.08 13.56
C LYS A 5 -0.67 18.10 14.43
N ARG A 6 -0.82 17.80 15.74
CA ARG A 6 -1.49 18.68 16.71
C ARG A 6 -0.76 20.01 16.91
N THR A 7 0.55 20.02 16.78
CA THR A 7 1.40 21.21 16.97
C THR A 7 1.65 22.00 15.69
N GLN A 8 1.17 21.51 14.53
CA GLN A 8 1.43 22.09 13.20
C GLN A 8 2.93 22.23 12.85
N ASP A 9 3.79 21.42 13.45
CA ASP A 9 5.25 21.50 13.27
C ASP A 9 5.70 20.77 11.99
N SER A 10 5.73 21.51 10.87
CA SER A 10 6.15 20.99 9.57
C SER A 10 7.64 20.62 9.53
N GLU A 11 8.49 21.35 10.26
CA GLU A 11 9.93 21.11 10.27
C GLU A 11 10.26 19.85 11.07
N GLY A 12 9.64 19.67 12.24
CA GLY A 12 9.74 18.46 13.05
C GLY A 12 9.21 17.22 12.33
N SER A 13 8.08 17.34 11.61
CA SER A 13 7.55 16.24 10.79
C SER A 13 8.53 15.83 9.68
N LYS A 14 9.17 16.79 9.01
CA LYS A 14 10.15 16.50 7.96
C LYS A 14 11.39 15.82 8.53
N LYS A 15 11.96 16.34 9.62
CA LYS A 15 13.11 15.73 10.30
C LYS A 15 12.80 14.32 10.79
N TYR A 16 11.60 14.09 11.32
CA TYR A 16 11.14 12.76 11.72
C TYR A 16 11.08 11.80 10.52
N LEU A 17 10.48 12.22 9.40
CA LEU A 17 10.38 11.39 8.19
C LEU A 17 11.75 11.15 7.52
N GLU A 18 12.69 12.08 7.62
CA GLU A 18 14.07 11.89 7.14
C GLU A 18 14.82 10.89 8.01
N ARG A 19 14.68 11.01 9.34
CA ARG A 19 15.35 10.14 10.31
C ARG A 19 14.82 8.71 10.27
N ILE A 20 13.50 8.51 10.21
CA ILE A 20 12.90 7.16 10.23
C ILE A 20 13.36 6.29 9.05
N ARG A 21 13.75 6.90 7.92
CA ARG A 21 14.31 6.21 6.75
C ARG A 21 15.65 5.52 7.02
N LEU A 22 16.43 6.02 7.99
CA LEU A 22 17.73 5.45 8.38
C LEU A 22 17.60 4.06 9.02
N PHE A 23 16.40 3.70 9.51
CA PHE A 23 16.11 2.39 10.09
C PHE A 23 15.66 1.35 9.05
N MET A 24 15.73 1.69 7.76
CA MET A 24 15.37 0.80 6.65
C MET A 24 16.48 0.71 5.60
N PRO A 25 17.72 0.35 5.97
CA PRO A 25 18.83 0.32 5.04
C PRO A 25 18.62 -0.72 3.93
N VAL A 26 18.85 -0.30 2.68
CA VAL A 26 18.80 -1.20 1.51
C VAL A 26 20.10 -2.00 1.38
N ASP A 27 21.24 -1.36 1.66
CA ASP A 27 22.49 -2.06 1.92
C ASP A 27 22.57 -2.39 3.42
N LEU A 28 22.55 -3.68 3.77
CA LEU A 28 22.49 -4.11 5.16
C LEU A 28 23.76 -3.80 5.96
N ASN A 29 24.82 -3.29 5.30
CA ASN A 29 26.02 -2.79 5.95
C ASN A 29 25.95 -1.29 6.29
N ASP A 30 24.93 -0.58 5.80
CA ASP A 30 24.77 0.85 6.12
C ASP A 30 24.53 1.02 7.64
N PRO A 31 25.15 2.05 8.25
CA PRO A 31 24.99 2.29 9.69
C PRO A 31 23.55 2.69 10.00
N VAL A 32 22.98 2.04 11.02
CA VAL A 32 21.67 2.40 11.58
C VAL A 32 21.91 3.13 12.91
N PRO A 33 21.35 4.34 13.12
CA PRO A 33 21.52 5.07 14.37
C PRO A 33 20.78 4.39 15.53
N GLU A 34 21.10 4.77 16.77
CA GLU A 34 20.35 4.32 17.95
C GLU A 34 18.91 4.87 17.93
N PRO A 35 17.88 4.03 18.14
CA PRO A 35 16.49 4.48 18.19
C PRO A 35 16.20 5.45 19.34
N GLU A 36 15.51 6.57 19.03
CA GLU A 36 15.16 7.61 20.01
C GLU A 36 13.70 7.52 20.48
N ASN A 37 12.86 6.72 19.80
CA ASN A 37 11.45 6.57 20.13
C ASN A 37 10.93 5.14 19.83
N PRO A 38 9.74 4.75 20.33
CA PRO A 38 9.20 3.41 20.12
C PRO A 38 8.95 3.04 18.65
N VAL A 39 8.64 4.01 17.77
CA VAL A 39 8.42 3.74 16.35
C VAL A 39 9.73 3.38 15.66
N GLU A 40 10.80 4.14 15.92
CA GLU A 40 12.14 3.82 15.42
C GLU A 40 12.62 2.45 15.92
N LYS A 41 12.41 2.17 17.21
CA LYS A 41 12.81 0.88 17.81
C LYS A 41 12.05 -0.29 17.19
N GLY A 42 10.74 -0.13 16.97
CA GLY A 42 9.92 -1.15 16.32
C GLY A 42 10.33 -1.37 14.87
N LEU A 43 10.60 -0.29 14.13
CA LEU A 43 11.03 -0.38 12.74
C LEU A 43 12.40 -1.04 12.60
N ASP A 44 13.37 -0.71 13.46
CA ASP A 44 14.68 -1.36 13.49
C ASP A 44 14.56 -2.87 13.73
N ASP A 45 13.81 -3.29 14.76
CA ASP A 45 13.59 -4.71 15.07
C ASP A 45 12.96 -5.46 13.89
N LEU A 46 11.87 -4.91 13.35
CA LEU A 46 11.15 -5.52 12.22
C LEU A 46 12.03 -5.60 10.97
N TRP A 47 12.81 -4.56 10.67
CA TRP A 47 13.69 -4.55 9.50
C TRP A 47 14.82 -5.58 9.63
N ARG A 48 15.47 -5.66 10.80
CA ARG A 48 16.52 -6.64 11.08
C ARG A 48 16.04 -8.08 11.00
N ARG A 49 14.77 -8.34 11.31
CA ARG A 49 14.19 -9.69 11.25
C ARG A 49 13.66 -10.07 9.87
N SER A 50 13.28 -9.09 9.05
CA SER A 50 12.60 -9.33 7.77
C SER A 50 13.53 -9.32 6.56
N THR A 51 14.65 -8.60 6.65
CA THR A 51 15.52 -8.33 5.49
C THR A 51 16.73 -9.25 5.30
N PRO A 52 17.30 -9.94 6.31
CA PRO A 52 18.40 -10.88 6.06
C PRO A 52 18.02 -11.99 5.08
N GLY A 53 18.92 -12.29 4.14
CA GLY A 53 18.70 -13.33 3.12
C GLY A 53 17.83 -12.91 1.93
N THR A 54 17.28 -11.69 1.93
CA THR A 54 16.48 -11.18 0.81
C THR A 54 17.34 -10.62 -0.33
N GLY A 55 16.76 -10.44 -1.51
CA GLY A 55 17.33 -9.72 -2.63
C GLY A 55 17.38 -8.21 -2.40
N ARG A 56 18.38 -7.53 -2.99
CA ARG A 56 18.51 -6.06 -2.92
C ARG A 56 17.31 -5.35 -3.56
N ASP A 57 16.76 -5.91 -4.64
CA ASP A 57 15.56 -5.37 -5.31
C ASP A 57 14.35 -5.36 -4.37
N TRP A 58 14.08 -6.49 -3.71
CA TRP A 58 12.99 -6.59 -2.75
C TRP A 58 13.15 -5.58 -1.61
N ARG A 59 14.36 -5.45 -1.01
CA ARG A 59 14.62 -4.43 0.02
C ARG A 59 14.38 -3.01 -0.47
N HIS A 60 14.78 -2.70 -1.69
CA HIS A 60 14.53 -1.38 -2.29
C HIS A 60 13.03 -1.13 -2.45
N ARG A 61 12.27 -2.10 -3.00
CA ARG A 61 10.80 -1.99 -3.11
C ARG A 61 10.14 -1.82 -1.74
N PHE A 62 10.55 -2.63 -0.76
CA PHE A 62 10.02 -2.59 0.59
C PHE A 62 10.34 -1.27 1.31
N HIS A 63 11.54 -0.72 1.11
CA HIS A 63 11.93 0.60 1.60
C HIS A 63 11.03 1.69 1.02
N VAL A 64 10.81 1.67 -0.30
CA VAL A 64 9.98 2.67 -0.99
C VAL A 64 8.52 2.63 -0.51
N VAL A 65 7.89 1.45 -0.43
CA VAL A 65 6.49 1.36 0.01
C VAL A 65 6.33 1.68 1.50
N THR A 66 7.30 1.32 2.34
CA THR A 66 7.26 1.70 3.77
C THR A 66 7.41 3.21 3.93
N ARG A 67 8.29 3.84 3.14
CA ARG A 67 8.42 5.30 3.11
C ARG A 67 7.11 5.97 2.69
N HIS A 68 6.45 5.48 1.64
CA HIS A 68 5.16 6.02 1.21
C HIS A 68 4.08 5.87 2.29
N LEU A 69 4.02 4.72 2.97
CA LEU A 69 3.09 4.48 4.07
C LEU A 69 3.30 5.47 5.22
N LEU A 70 4.55 5.74 5.58
CA LEU A 70 4.87 6.73 6.61
C LEU A 70 4.51 8.16 6.16
N GLU A 71 4.52 8.43 4.85
CA GLU A 71 4.16 9.72 4.26
C GLU A 71 2.65 9.91 4.08
N GLU A 72 1.83 8.84 4.02
CA GLU A 72 0.36 8.85 3.87
C GLU A 72 -0.30 9.86 4.81
N SER A 73 0.12 9.78 6.06
CA SER A 73 -0.32 10.64 7.14
C SER A 73 -0.16 12.15 6.87
N THR A 74 0.65 12.57 5.89
CA THR A 74 0.81 13.97 5.49
C THR A 74 -0.26 14.42 4.49
N TRP A 75 -0.66 13.53 3.57
CA TRP A 75 -1.70 13.82 2.58
C TRP A 75 -3.09 13.88 3.21
N GLU A 76 -3.43 12.88 4.03
CA GLU A 76 -4.73 12.82 4.75
C GLU A 76 -4.95 14.09 5.58
N LEU A 77 -3.88 14.57 6.24
CA LEU A 77 -3.92 15.80 7.01
C LEU A 77 -4.18 17.06 6.19
N ASP A 78 -3.57 17.18 5.02
CA ASP A 78 -3.77 18.36 4.19
C ASP A 78 -5.22 18.42 3.73
N ASN A 79 -5.84 17.26 3.45
CA ASN A 79 -7.26 17.14 3.16
C ASN A 79 -8.15 17.54 4.34
N ILE A 80 -7.87 17.02 5.54
CA ILE A 80 -8.61 17.39 6.76
C ILE A 80 -8.48 18.90 7.04
N ARG A 81 -7.25 19.45 6.95
CA ARG A 81 -7.00 20.89 7.21
C ARG A 81 -7.73 21.81 6.23
N ARG A 82 -7.92 21.37 4.99
CA ARG A 82 -8.59 22.15 3.94
C ARG A 82 -10.08 21.86 3.85
N ASP A 83 -10.61 21.04 4.75
CA ASP A 83 -11.99 20.54 4.70
C ASP A 83 -12.34 19.97 3.31
N ARG A 84 -11.40 19.23 2.74
CA ARG A 84 -11.46 18.78 1.34
C ARG A 84 -11.63 17.27 1.26
N VAL A 85 -12.57 16.84 0.44
CA VAL A 85 -12.74 15.45 0.01
C VAL A 85 -12.14 15.30 -1.39
N SER A 86 -11.32 14.26 -1.58
CA SER A 86 -10.71 13.97 -2.88
C SER A 86 -11.74 13.49 -3.89
N ASN A 87 -11.50 13.69 -5.19
CA ASN A 87 -12.33 13.05 -6.22
C ASN A 87 -12.00 11.54 -6.33
N PRO A 88 -12.86 10.71 -6.94
CA PRO A 88 -12.65 9.26 -6.99
C PRO A 88 -11.33 8.81 -7.63
N ILE A 89 -10.82 9.53 -8.64
CA ILE A 89 -9.56 9.18 -9.31
C ILE A 89 -8.38 9.45 -8.38
N GLU A 90 -8.32 10.67 -7.85
CA GLU A 90 -7.29 11.09 -6.89
C GLU A 90 -7.27 10.16 -5.67
N TYR A 91 -8.44 9.81 -5.14
CA TYR A 91 -8.56 8.93 -3.99
C TYR A 91 -7.90 7.56 -4.24
N ILE A 92 -8.21 6.93 -5.37
CA ILE A 92 -7.64 5.62 -5.72
C ILE A 92 -6.14 5.71 -5.99
N GLU A 93 -5.68 6.74 -6.70
CA GLU A 93 -4.26 6.93 -7.00
C GLU A 93 -3.43 7.13 -5.71
N GLU A 94 -3.93 7.91 -4.77
CA GLU A 94 -3.24 8.13 -3.50
C GLU A 94 -3.30 6.87 -2.62
N ARG A 95 -4.45 6.20 -2.48
CA ARG A 95 -4.52 4.90 -1.76
C ARG A 95 -3.58 3.84 -2.34
N ARG A 96 -3.36 3.80 -3.66
CA ARG A 96 -2.38 2.90 -4.29
C ARG A 96 -0.93 3.30 -4.04
N LYS A 97 -0.66 4.57 -3.78
CA LYS A 97 0.69 5.10 -3.62
C LYS A 97 1.14 5.08 -2.17
N VAL A 98 0.31 5.61 -1.28
CA VAL A 98 0.62 5.85 0.13
C VAL A 98 -0.12 4.91 1.08
N GLY A 99 -1.16 4.21 0.63
CA GLY A 99 -1.87 3.25 1.46
C GLY A 99 -1.05 2.05 1.91
N GLY A 100 -1.57 1.30 2.88
CA GLY A 100 -0.91 0.14 3.47
C GLY A 100 -0.81 -1.09 2.56
N ALA A 101 -1.66 -1.21 1.54
CA ALA A 101 -1.72 -2.44 0.74
C ALA A 101 -0.44 -2.76 -0.06
N PRO A 102 0.24 -1.80 -0.74
CA PRO A 102 1.56 -2.05 -1.33
C PRO A 102 2.61 -2.55 -0.32
N TRP A 103 2.58 -2.03 0.91
CA TRP A 103 3.45 -2.50 1.99
C TRP A 103 3.11 -3.94 2.40
N SER A 104 1.83 -4.26 2.58
CA SER A 104 1.36 -5.63 2.84
C SER A 104 1.73 -6.59 1.71
N ALA A 105 1.62 -6.16 0.45
CA ALA A 105 2.00 -6.96 -0.71
C ALA A 105 3.50 -7.32 -0.69
N CYS A 106 4.39 -6.40 -0.32
CA CYS A 106 5.81 -6.72 -0.14
C CYS A 106 6.05 -7.74 0.98
N LEU A 107 5.30 -7.66 2.07
CA LEU A 107 5.37 -8.65 3.16
C LEU A 107 4.84 -10.02 2.77
N VAL A 108 3.92 -10.12 1.80
CA VAL A 108 3.48 -11.43 1.28
C VAL A 108 4.67 -12.20 0.70
N GLU A 109 5.56 -11.57 -0.08
CA GLU A 109 6.78 -12.20 -0.61
C GLU A 109 7.66 -12.79 0.51
N HIS A 110 7.81 -12.04 1.61
CA HIS A 110 8.51 -12.51 2.80
C HIS A 110 7.78 -13.69 3.47
N ALA A 111 6.47 -13.59 3.67
CA ALA A 111 5.66 -14.61 4.33
C ALA A 111 5.61 -15.93 3.56
N VAL A 112 5.59 -15.88 2.22
CA VAL A 112 5.63 -17.09 1.37
C VAL A 112 7.05 -17.58 1.07
N GLY A 113 8.08 -16.86 1.54
CA GLY A 113 9.49 -17.18 1.32
C GLY A 113 9.91 -17.14 -0.15
N MET A 114 9.21 -16.35 -0.99
CA MET A 114 9.43 -16.30 -2.43
C MET A 114 9.35 -14.86 -2.93
N GLU A 115 10.48 -14.36 -3.45
CA GLU A 115 10.56 -13.07 -4.12
C GLU A 115 10.15 -13.20 -5.59
N ILE A 116 9.40 -12.21 -6.08
CA ILE A 116 9.11 -12.07 -7.50
C ILE A 116 10.41 -11.73 -8.24
N PRO A 117 10.75 -12.42 -9.35
CA PRO A 117 11.88 -12.03 -10.17
C PRO A 117 11.77 -10.56 -10.62
N PRO A 118 12.82 -9.72 -10.44
CA PRO A 118 12.74 -8.29 -10.74
C PRO A 118 12.28 -7.97 -12.17
N GLU A 119 12.68 -8.78 -13.14
CA GLU A 119 12.28 -8.64 -14.54
C GLU A 119 10.79 -8.90 -14.78
N LEU A 120 10.13 -9.67 -13.90
CA LEU A 120 8.69 -9.91 -13.96
C LEU A 120 7.90 -8.89 -13.14
N ALA A 121 8.48 -8.40 -12.04
CA ALA A 121 7.83 -7.48 -11.10
C ALA A 121 7.37 -6.16 -11.75
N VAL A 122 8.04 -5.75 -12.83
CA VAL A 122 7.74 -4.51 -13.57
C VAL A 122 6.76 -4.70 -14.73
N LEU A 123 6.34 -5.94 -15.01
CA LEU A 123 5.46 -6.23 -16.14
C LEU A 123 4.02 -5.92 -15.79
N ARG A 124 3.27 -5.46 -16.80
CA ARG A 124 1.90 -4.97 -16.65
C ARG A 124 0.99 -5.92 -15.86
N PRO A 125 0.92 -7.24 -16.11
CA PRO A 125 0.06 -8.12 -15.31
C PRO A 125 0.39 -8.12 -13.82
N LEU A 126 1.67 -8.02 -13.43
CA LEU A 126 2.07 -7.95 -12.02
C LEU A 126 1.70 -6.60 -11.40
N LEU A 127 1.85 -5.52 -12.17
CA LEU A 127 1.40 -4.19 -11.74
C LEU A 127 -0.12 -4.18 -11.52
N VAL A 128 -0.89 -4.75 -12.45
CA VAL A 128 -2.36 -4.87 -12.34
C VAL A 128 -2.77 -5.70 -11.14
N LEU A 129 -2.11 -6.82 -10.86
CA LEU A 129 -2.39 -7.63 -9.66
C LEU A 129 -2.19 -6.85 -8.37
N ARG A 130 -1.07 -6.13 -8.25
CA ARG A 130 -0.81 -5.29 -7.07
C ARG A 130 -1.84 -4.16 -6.95
N ASP A 131 -2.18 -3.50 -8.04
CA ASP A 131 -3.13 -2.38 -8.03
C ASP A 131 -4.55 -2.85 -7.69
N THR A 132 -5.00 -3.98 -8.27
CA THR A 132 -6.32 -4.56 -7.98
C THR A 132 -6.41 -5.10 -6.55
N PHE A 133 -5.36 -5.75 -6.05
CA PHE A 133 -5.23 -6.14 -4.64
C PHE A 133 -5.31 -4.92 -3.72
N SER A 134 -4.55 -3.86 -4.04
CA SER A 134 -4.56 -2.62 -3.29
C SER A 134 -5.95 -2.01 -3.23
N ASP A 135 -6.60 -1.83 -4.36
CA ASP A 135 -7.94 -1.24 -4.39
C ASP A 135 -8.95 -2.09 -3.62
N ALA A 136 -8.91 -3.41 -3.79
CA ALA A 136 -9.86 -4.31 -3.13
C ALA A 136 -9.74 -4.28 -1.60
N ILE A 137 -8.51 -4.17 -1.06
CA ILE A 137 -8.29 -4.05 0.38
C ILE A 137 -8.83 -2.72 0.89
N HIS A 138 -8.46 -1.60 0.25
CA HIS A 138 -8.87 -0.28 0.72
C HIS A 138 -10.39 -0.07 0.60
N LEU A 139 -11.00 -0.41 -0.55
CA LEU A 139 -12.45 -0.26 -0.74
C LEU A 139 -13.25 -1.13 0.24
N ARG A 140 -12.76 -2.35 0.53
CA ARG A 140 -13.38 -3.20 1.55
C ARG A 140 -13.25 -2.56 2.93
N ASN A 141 -12.05 -2.07 3.29
CA ASN A 141 -11.82 -1.41 4.56
C ASN A 141 -12.78 -0.22 4.72
N ASP A 142 -12.86 0.65 3.71
CA ASP A 142 -13.71 1.85 3.71
C ASP A 142 -15.18 1.53 3.99
N LEU A 143 -15.72 0.46 3.40
CA LEU A 143 -17.10 0.01 3.64
C LEU A 143 -17.34 -0.36 5.11
N PHE A 144 -16.37 -1.01 5.75
CA PHE A 144 -16.49 -1.45 7.14
C PHE A 144 -16.10 -0.36 8.16
N SER A 145 -15.28 0.60 7.76
CA SER A 145 -14.76 1.64 8.65
C SER A 145 -15.53 2.96 8.57
N TYR A 146 -16.37 3.16 7.55
CA TYR A 146 -17.07 4.42 7.26
C TYR A 146 -17.69 5.07 8.50
N GLN A 147 -18.46 4.31 9.29
CA GLN A 147 -19.15 4.89 10.45
C GLN A 147 -18.17 5.46 11.48
N ARG A 148 -17.10 4.72 11.78
CA ARG A 148 -16.06 5.16 12.72
C ARG A 148 -15.32 6.36 12.15
N GLU A 149 -14.80 6.22 10.94
CA GLU A 149 -13.93 7.21 10.31
C GLU A 149 -14.66 8.52 10.01
N VAL A 150 -15.81 8.47 9.36
CA VAL A 150 -16.51 9.66 8.87
C VAL A 150 -17.39 10.29 9.95
N GLU A 151 -18.15 9.49 10.71
CA GLU A 151 -19.13 10.04 11.67
C GLU A 151 -18.53 10.34 13.05
N GLN A 152 -17.44 9.67 13.44
CA GLN A 152 -16.85 9.82 14.78
C GLN A 152 -15.48 10.50 14.74
N GLU A 153 -14.63 10.15 13.78
CA GLU A 153 -13.24 10.66 13.70
C GLU A 153 -13.09 11.90 12.80
N GLY A 154 -14.03 12.13 11.88
CA GLY A 154 -13.97 13.23 10.91
C GLY A 154 -12.91 13.01 9.82
N GLU A 155 -12.61 11.75 9.51
CA GLU A 155 -11.67 11.38 8.45
C GLU A 155 -12.30 11.59 7.07
N HIS A 156 -11.54 12.19 6.15
CA HIS A 156 -11.97 12.50 4.78
C HIS A 156 -11.52 11.44 3.76
N SER A 157 -10.65 10.52 4.18
CA SER A 157 -10.00 9.53 3.33
C SER A 157 -10.76 8.20 3.26
N ASN A 158 -12.06 8.25 3.02
CA ASN A 158 -12.92 7.07 2.90
C ASN A 158 -13.64 7.04 1.53
N GLY A 159 -13.53 5.92 0.80
CA GLY A 159 -14.10 5.78 -0.54
C GLY A 159 -15.62 5.98 -0.62
N VAL A 160 -16.36 5.61 0.43
CA VAL A 160 -17.83 5.84 0.48
C VAL A 160 -18.12 7.33 0.59
N LEU A 161 -17.37 8.06 1.41
CA LEU A 161 -17.50 9.53 1.50
C LEU A 161 -17.15 10.19 0.16
N VAL A 162 -16.06 9.78 -0.48
CA VAL A 162 -15.63 10.31 -1.78
C VAL A 162 -16.71 10.14 -2.84
N VAL A 163 -17.31 8.94 -2.93
CA VAL A 163 -18.41 8.67 -3.89
C VAL A 163 -19.66 9.47 -3.53
N ARG A 164 -20.00 9.55 -2.24
CA ARG A 164 -21.15 10.32 -1.72
C ARG A 164 -21.08 11.77 -2.17
N GLU A 165 -19.96 12.44 -1.90
CA GLU A 165 -19.76 13.85 -2.24
C GLU A 165 -19.69 14.09 -3.74
N PHE A 166 -18.96 13.24 -4.46
CA PHE A 166 -18.74 13.44 -5.90
C PHE A 166 -20.01 13.25 -6.73
N PHE A 167 -20.83 12.24 -6.41
CA PHE A 167 -22.08 11.96 -7.13
C PHE A 167 -23.32 12.58 -6.48
N ALA A 168 -23.18 13.24 -5.33
CA ALA A 168 -24.29 13.81 -4.55
C ALA A 168 -25.41 12.78 -4.26
N VAL A 169 -25.02 11.59 -3.79
CA VAL A 169 -25.93 10.49 -3.42
C VAL A 169 -25.94 10.27 -1.92
N ASP A 170 -26.89 9.47 -1.42
CA ASP A 170 -26.91 9.11 0.00
C ASP A 170 -25.84 8.05 0.35
N PRO A 171 -25.48 7.88 1.64
CA PRO A 171 -24.46 6.92 2.06
C PRO A 171 -24.75 5.47 1.64
N PRO A 172 -26.00 4.94 1.72
CA PRO A 172 -26.30 3.60 1.22
C PRO A 172 -25.98 3.44 -0.27
N ARG A 173 -26.38 4.40 -1.11
CA ARG A 173 -26.10 4.33 -2.54
C ARG A 173 -24.61 4.48 -2.85
N ALA A 174 -23.89 5.32 -2.10
CA ALA A 174 -22.44 5.42 -2.23
C ALA A 174 -21.73 4.11 -1.87
N ALA A 175 -22.17 3.44 -0.81
CA ALA A 175 -21.64 2.14 -0.40
C ALA A 175 -21.90 1.04 -1.45
N GLU A 176 -23.06 1.03 -2.10
CA GLU A 176 -23.34 0.12 -3.22
C GLU A 176 -22.37 0.34 -4.39
N ILE A 177 -22.14 1.59 -4.79
CA ILE A 177 -21.18 1.93 -5.86
C ILE A 177 -19.76 1.48 -5.50
N VAL A 178 -19.34 1.72 -4.26
CA VAL A 178 -18.03 1.26 -3.76
C VAL A 178 -17.93 -0.26 -3.77
N ASN A 179 -19.01 -0.96 -3.39
CA ASN A 179 -19.06 -2.43 -3.43
C ASN A 179 -19.03 -2.98 -4.87
N ASP A 180 -19.70 -2.34 -5.82
CA ASP A 180 -19.64 -2.71 -7.23
C ASP A 180 -18.22 -2.51 -7.78
N LEU A 181 -17.56 -1.40 -7.41
CA LEU A 181 -16.16 -1.16 -7.77
C LEU A 181 -15.26 -2.24 -7.16
N LEU A 182 -15.38 -2.52 -5.86
CA LEU A 182 -14.66 -3.60 -5.17
C LEU A 182 -14.82 -4.93 -5.90
N THR A 183 -16.05 -5.28 -6.28
CA THR A 183 -16.36 -6.51 -7.01
C THR A 183 -15.67 -6.54 -8.37
N SER A 184 -15.68 -5.42 -9.09
CA SER A 184 -14.97 -5.29 -10.37
C SER A 184 -13.44 -5.44 -10.21
N ARG A 185 -12.84 -4.87 -9.16
CA ARG A 185 -11.39 -5.03 -8.90
C ARG A 185 -11.03 -6.49 -8.61
N LEU A 186 -11.85 -7.20 -7.84
CA LEU A 186 -11.65 -8.64 -7.58
C LEU A 186 -11.76 -9.47 -8.85
N GLN A 187 -12.74 -9.20 -9.71
CA GLN A 187 -12.86 -9.89 -11.00
C GLN A 187 -11.65 -9.64 -11.90
N GLN A 188 -11.12 -8.41 -11.92
CA GLN A 188 -9.90 -8.12 -12.66
C GLN A 188 -8.69 -8.85 -12.08
N PHE A 189 -8.53 -8.87 -10.75
CA PHE A 189 -7.46 -9.63 -10.08
C PHE A 189 -7.47 -11.10 -10.52
N GLU A 190 -8.63 -11.76 -10.44
CA GLU A 190 -8.80 -13.16 -10.84
C GLU A 190 -8.49 -13.38 -12.33
N ASN A 191 -8.99 -12.51 -13.21
CA ASN A 191 -8.69 -12.60 -14.64
C ASN A 191 -7.19 -12.44 -14.90
N THR A 192 -6.53 -11.48 -14.27
CA THR A 192 -5.10 -11.26 -14.44
C THR A 192 -4.29 -12.44 -13.91
N ALA A 193 -4.68 -13.01 -12.75
CA ALA A 193 -4.03 -14.17 -12.15
C ALA A 193 -4.18 -15.45 -13.00
N LEU A 194 -5.38 -15.73 -13.48
CA LEU A 194 -5.74 -17.00 -14.11
C LEU A 194 -5.59 -16.99 -15.64
N VAL A 195 -5.58 -15.82 -16.28
CA VAL A 195 -5.55 -15.69 -17.75
C VAL A 195 -4.32 -14.92 -18.22
N GLU A 196 -4.13 -13.68 -17.75
CA GLU A 196 -3.06 -12.82 -18.27
C GLU A 196 -1.65 -13.33 -17.91
N LEU A 197 -1.46 -13.82 -16.68
CA LEU A 197 -0.17 -14.36 -16.23
C LEU A 197 0.27 -15.59 -17.04
N PRO A 198 -0.55 -16.64 -17.23
CA PRO A 198 -0.18 -17.77 -18.10
C PRO A 198 0.18 -17.36 -19.53
N LEU A 199 -0.56 -16.42 -20.12
CA LEU A 199 -0.27 -15.90 -21.46
C LEU A 199 1.06 -15.14 -21.51
N LEU A 200 1.36 -14.36 -20.46
CA LEU A 200 2.65 -13.70 -20.30
C LEU A 200 3.78 -14.73 -20.23
N TYR A 201 3.63 -15.78 -19.42
CA TYR A 201 4.66 -16.82 -19.30
C TYR A 201 4.92 -17.55 -20.61
N ALA A 202 3.87 -17.88 -21.36
CA ALA A 202 3.97 -18.52 -22.66
C ALA A 202 4.68 -17.62 -23.68
N SER A 203 4.34 -16.33 -23.73
CA SER A 203 4.96 -15.39 -24.68
C SER A 203 6.43 -15.12 -24.40
N MET A 204 6.85 -15.14 -23.13
CA MET A 204 8.23 -14.91 -22.71
C MET A 204 9.08 -16.18 -22.60
N GLY A 205 8.47 -17.37 -22.68
CA GLY A 205 9.16 -18.63 -22.37
C GLY A 205 9.65 -18.69 -20.91
N THR A 206 8.85 -18.20 -19.97
CA THR A 206 9.23 -18.11 -18.55
C THR A 206 9.44 -19.50 -17.95
N ASP A 207 10.56 -19.75 -17.27
CA ASP A 207 10.85 -21.06 -16.68
C ASP A 207 9.90 -21.42 -15.51
N PRO A 208 9.66 -22.72 -15.25
CA PRO A 208 8.74 -23.17 -14.20
C PRO A 208 9.10 -22.67 -12.80
N GLY A 209 10.38 -22.43 -12.49
CA GLY A 209 10.81 -21.93 -11.19
C GLY A 209 10.36 -20.48 -10.96
N LYS A 210 10.51 -19.62 -11.97
CA LYS A 210 9.98 -18.25 -11.93
C LYS A 210 8.45 -18.23 -11.87
N GLN A 211 7.76 -19.08 -12.63
CA GLN A 211 6.31 -19.20 -12.56
C GLN A 211 5.84 -19.61 -11.14
N GLN A 212 6.52 -20.57 -10.51
CA GLN A 212 6.19 -21.01 -9.16
C GLN A 212 6.34 -19.89 -8.12
N LYS A 213 7.39 -19.06 -8.22
CA LYS A 213 7.58 -17.90 -7.34
C LYS A 213 6.41 -16.93 -7.44
N VAL A 214 6.03 -16.56 -8.66
CA VAL A 214 4.89 -15.65 -8.88
C VAL A 214 3.59 -16.28 -8.41
N PHE A 215 3.35 -17.57 -8.68
CA PHE A 215 2.15 -18.26 -8.20
C PHE A 215 2.02 -18.25 -6.68
N ARG A 216 3.12 -18.50 -5.94
CA ARG A 216 3.12 -18.47 -4.47
C ARG A 216 2.79 -17.07 -3.94
N TYR A 217 3.35 -16.05 -4.57
CA TYR A 217 3.03 -14.66 -4.27
C TYR A 217 1.55 -14.35 -4.52
N VAL A 218 1.03 -14.63 -5.71
CA VAL A 218 -0.36 -14.36 -6.10
C VAL A 218 -1.37 -15.10 -5.22
N LYS A 219 -1.05 -16.32 -4.77
CA LYS A 219 -1.88 -17.06 -3.82
C LYS A 219 -1.87 -16.47 -2.40
N GLY A 220 -0.81 -15.74 -2.06
CA GLY A 220 -0.66 -15.08 -0.76
C GLY A 220 -1.31 -13.69 -0.71
N LEU A 221 -1.43 -13.03 -1.86
CA LEU A 221 -2.33 -11.88 -2.05
C LEU A 221 -3.80 -12.34 -1.93
#